data_AF-A6F5W1-F1
#
_entry.id   AF-A6F5W1-F1
#
_cell.length_a   1.000
_cell.length_b   1.000
_cell.length_c   1.000
_cell.angle_alpha   90.00
_cell.angle_beta   90.00
_cell.angle_gamma   90.00
#
_symmetry.space_group_name_H-M   'P 1'
#
loop_
_entity.id
_entity.type
_entity.pdbx_description
1 polymer ?
#
loop_
_entity_poly.entity_id
_entity_poly.type
_entity_poly.pdbx_seq_one_letter_code
_entity_poly.pdbx_strand_id
1 'polypeptide(L)'
;MTSLASERSWLMNPGLLKLVHQCRRLIQSEFGVKLHLTEEHLERHLADYASKTRSAHLIRTWETLRPQIPHLDLDDDTDKAKRMYRGQEIAEETSRGDSGVSETEAERTRKKKVIYRGQIIG
;
A
#
# COMPACT_ATOMS: atom_id res chain seq x y z
N MET A 1 -27.84 14.68 17.77
CA MET A 1 -26.46 15.07 18.12
C MET A 1 -25.74 13.92 18.81
N THR A 2 -25.51 12.79 18.12
CA THR A 2 -24.90 11.57 18.70
C THR A 2 -23.92 10.84 17.76
N SER A 3 -23.56 11.40 16.60
CA SER A 3 -22.79 10.68 15.57
C SER A 3 -21.35 10.36 15.97
N LEU A 4 -20.67 11.26 16.69
CA LEU A 4 -19.25 11.11 17.06
C LEU A 4 -18.95 9.90 17.95
N ALA A 5 -19.91 9.45 18.76
CA ALA A 5 -19.72 8.29 19.64
C ALA A 5 -19.80 6.96 18.87
N SER A 6 -20.63 6.92 17.81
CA SER A 6 -20.79 5.71 16.98
C SER A 6 -19.58 5.50 16.07
N GLU A 7 -19.06 6.58 15.47
CA GLU A 7 -17.87 6.57 14.61
C GLU A 7 -16.58 6.20 15.37
N ARG A 8 -16.55 6.43 16.69
CA ARG A 8 -15.39 6.16 17.56
C ARG A 8 -15.54 4.92 18.43
N SER A 9 -16.56 4.10 18.19
CA SER A 9 -16.85 2.88 18.96
C SER A 9 -15.69 1.88 18.96
N TRP A 10 -14.89 1.83 17.89
CA TRP A 10 -13.71 0.97 17.77
C TRP A 10 -12.53 1.39 18.67
N LEU A 11 -12.45 2.66 19.08
CA LEU A 11 -11.43 3.13 20.04
C LEU A 11 -11.64 2.60 21.46
N MET A 12 -12.81 2.03 21.75
CA MET A 12 -13.11 1.43 23.06
C MET A 12 -12.45 0.05 23.24
N ASN A 13 -11.91 -0.55 22.17
CA ASN A 13 -11.19 -1.80 22.28
C ASN A 13 -9.72 -1.53 22.69
N PRO A 14 -9.24 -2.06 23.84
CA PRO A 14 -7.90 -1.79 24.32
C PRO A 14 -6.79 -2.33 23.41
N GLY A 15 -7.07 -3.36 22.60
CA GLY A 15 -6.13 -3.87 21.60
C GLY A 15 -5.91 -2.87 20.47
N LEU A 16 -7.00 -2.30 19.95
CA LEU A 16 -6.97 -1.28 18.91
C LEU A 16 -6.33 0.01 19.39
N LEU A 17 -6.65 0.43 20.61
CA LEU A 17 -6.09 1.62 21.20
C LEU A 17 -4.56 1.58 21.28
N LYS A 18 -3.98 0.41 21.58
CA LYS A 18 -2.51 0.21 21.57
C LYS A 18 -1.92 0.42 20.18
N LEU A 19 -2.55 -0.15 19.14
CA LEU A 19 -2.12 0.03 17.75
C LEU A 19 -2.21 1.50 17.31
N VAL A 20 -3.31 2.20 17.65
CA VAL A 20 -3.46 3.64 17.38
C VAL A 20 -2.36 4.45 18.05
N HIS A 21 -2.08 4.18 19.33
CA HIS A 21 -1.01 4.87 20.05
C HIS A 21 0.36 4.61 19.43
N GLN A 22 0.60 3.40 18.95
CA GLN A 22 1.83 3.03 18.26
C GLN A 22 1.97 3.78 16.94
N CYS A 23 0.94 3.74 16.06
CA CYS A 23 0.93 4.49 14.81
C CYS A 23 1.17 5.98 15.06
N ARG A 24 0.48 6.56 16.05
CA ARG A 24 0.64 7.97 16.42
C ARG A 24 2.06 8.33 16.85
N ARG A 25 2.69 7.48 17.65
CA ARG A 25 4.08 7.69 18.09
C ARG A 25 5.05 7.65 16.90
N LEU A 26 4.82 6.72 15.96
CA LEU A 26 5.64 6.59 14.75
C LEU A 26 5.44 7.78 13.80
N ILE A 27 4.20 8.23 13.63
CA ILE A 27 3.87 9.44 12.84
C ILE A 27 4.56 10.67 13.44
N GLN A 28 4.53 10.80 14.77
CA GLN A 28 5.20 11.91 15.44
C GLN A 28 6.72 11.87 15.24
N SER A 29 7.35 10.69 15.25
CA SER A 29 8.80 10.58 15.01
C SER A 29 9.21 10.81 13.56
N GLU A 30 8.38 10.39 12.60
CA GLU A 30 8.68 10.48 11.16
C GLU A 30 8.33 11.86 10.59
N PHE A 31 7.16 12.39 10.93
CA PHE A 31 6.60 13.62 10.34
C PHE A 31 6.60 14.82 11.29
N GLY A 32 6.88 14.62 12.58
CA GLY A 32 6.80 15.68 13.59
C GLY A 32 5.37 16.11 13.94
N VAL A 33 4.35 15.41 13.43
CA VAL A 33 2.93 15.74 13.62
C VAL A 33 2.38 15.02 14.84
N LYS A 34 1.68 15.76 15.71
CA LYS A 34 1.02 15.21 16.90
C LYS A 34 -0.48 15.10 16.63
N LEU A 35 -0.94 13.88 16.40
CA LEU A 35 -2.38 13.57 16.27
C LEU A 35 -3.02 13.42 17.65
N HIS A 36 -4.31 13.72 17.76
CA HIS A 36 -5.10 13.56 18.98
C HIS A 36 -6.23 12.55 18.76
N LEU A 37 -6.55 11.72 19.78
CA LEU A 37 -7.66 10.76 19.66
C LEU A 37 -9.03 11.43 19.55
N THR A 38 -9.11 12.70 19.94
CA THR A 38 -10.33 13.51 19.89
C THR A 38 -10.55 14.21 18.56
N GLU A 39 -9.60 14.10 17.62
CA GLU A 39 -9.72 14.70 16.29
C GLU A 39 -10.85 14.06 15.47
N GLU A 40 -11.48 14.88 14.65
CA GLU A 40 -12.42 14.41 13.63
C GLU A 40 -11.62 13.71 12.53
N HIS A 41 -12.10 12.55 12.08
CA HIS A 41 -11.47 11.79 11.01
C HIS A 41 -10.03 11.32 11.28
N LEU A 42 -9.73 10.94 12.52
CA LEU A 42 -8.44 10.35 12.91
C LEU A 42 -8.01 9.21 11.98
N GLU A 43 -8.96 8.38 11.58
CA GLU A 43 -8.78 7.26 10.67
C GLU A 43 -8.24 7.68 9.30
N ARG A 44 -8.75 8.80 8.74
CA ARG A 44 -8.24 9.35 7.46
C ARG A 44 -6.85 9.91 7.61
N HIS A 45 -6.58 10.63 8.70
CA HIS A 45 -5.23 11.14 8.96
C HIS A 45 -4.20 10.00 9.10
N LEU A 46 -4.54 8.95 9.86
CA LEU A 46 -3.68 7.77 9.98
C LEU A 46 -3.42 7.13 8.62
N ALA A 47 -4.45 7.00 7.77
CA ALA A 47 -4.33 6.49 6.41
C ALA A 47 -3.42 7.35 5.53
N ASP A 48 -3.59 8.66 5.56
CA ASP A 48 -2.81 9.62 4.79
C ASP A 48 -1.32 9.56 5.16
N TYR A 49 -1.00 9.40 6.44
CA TYR A 49 0.39 9.26 6.87
C TYR A 49 0.93 7.85 6.60
N ALA A 50 0.08 6.82 6.66
CA ALA A 50 0.45 5.46 6.31
C ALA A 50 0.77 5.29 4.81
N SER A 51 0.10 6.04 3.92
CA SER A 51 0.43 6.04 2.49
C SER A 51 1.71 6.83 2.17
N LYS A 52 2.04 7.86 2.97
CA LYS A 52 3.22 8.71 2.77
C LYS A 52 4.49 8.17 3.44
N THR A 53 4.37 7.27 4.41
CA THR A 53 5.53 6.79 5.16
C THR A 53 6.39 5.83 4.34
N ARG A 54 7.68 5.76 4.68
CA ARG A 54 8.60 4.70 4.23
C ARG A 54 8.90 3.68 5.32
N SER A 55 8.36 3.88 6.52
CA SER A 55 8.63 3.04 7.68
C SER A 55 7.83 1.74 7.58
N ALA A 56 8.54 0.63 7.39
CA ALA A 56 7.91 -0.71 7.37
C ALA A 56 7.12 -1.02 8.65
N HIS A 57 7.55 -0.46 9.79
CA HIS A 57 6.88 -0.68 11.06
C HIS A 57 5.52 0.05 11.14
N LEU A 58 5.46 1.29 10.63
CA LEU A 58 4.21 2.04 10.56
C LEU A 58 3.24 1.39 9.57
N ILE A 59 3.73 0.96 8.40
CA ILE A 59 2.92 0.25 7.40
C ILE A 59 2.30 -1.02 8.01
N ARG A 60 3.11 -1.87 8.64
CA ARG A 60 2.63 -3.12 9.24
C ARG A 60 1.61 -2.90 10.36
N THR A 61 1.83 -1.90 11.20
CA THR A 61 0.88 -1.57 12.30
C THR A 61 -0.41 -0.94 11.78
N TRP A 62 -0.35 -0.22 10.66
CA TRP A 62 -1.51 0.30 9.97
C TRP A 62 -2.31 -0.81 9.30
N GLU A 63 -1.65 -1.75 8.61
CA GLU A 63 -2.30 -2.90 7.96
C GLU A 63 -3.08 -3.78 8.94
N THR A 64 -2.59 -3.95 10.18
CA THR A 64 -3.31 -4.70 11.22
C THR A 64 -4.50 -3.95 11.81
N LEU A 65 -4.46 -2.62 11.76
CA LEU A 65 -5.47 -1.73 12.31
C LEU A 65 -6.58 -1.40 11.29
N ARG A 66 -6.24 -1.20 10.01
CA ARG A 66 -7.16 -0.90 8.89
C ARG A 66 -8.43 -1.78 8.87
N PRO A 67 -8.37 -3.12 8.94
CA PRO A 67 -9.57 -3.96 8.80
C PRO A 67 -10.55 -3.86 9.98
N GLN A 68 -10.12 -3.25 11.08
CA GLN A 68 -10.92 -3.16 12.30
C GLN A 68 -11.60 -1.79 12.45
N ILE A 69 -11.32 -0.83 11.54
CA ILE A 69 -11.99 0.47 11.53
C ILE A 69 -13.26 0.37 10.66
N PRO A 70 -14.45 0.54 11.23
CA PRO A 70 -15.68 0.66 10.45
C PRO A 70 -15.71 2.00 9.68
N HIS A 71 -16.27 2.02 8.47
CA HIS A 71 -16.42 3.22 7.61
C HIS A 71 -15.12 3.84 7.08
N LEU A 72 -14.01 3.11 7.15
CA LEU A 72 -12.81 3.47 6.43
C LEU A 72 -12.93 2.96 4.99
N ASP A 73 -13.86 3.55 4.23
CA ASP A 73 -13.88 3.49 2.77
C ASP A 73 -12.72 4.36 2.27
N LEU A 74 -11.50 3.92 2.56
CA LEU A 74 -10.38 4.23 1.71
C LEU A 74 -10.64 3.36 0.50
N ASP A 75 -11.34 3.93 -0.48
CA ASP A 75 -11.12 3.53 -1.87
C ASP A 75 -9.62 3.38 -1.99
N ASP A 76 -9.20 2.11 -2.04
CA ASP A 76 -7.83 1.73 -2.27
C ASP A 76 -7.63 2.21 -3.70
N ASP A 77 -7.31 3.49 -3.90
CA ASP A 77 -7.01 4.10 -5.22
C ASP A 77 -5.67 3.56 -5.77
N THR A 78 -5.24 2.41 -5.22
CA THR A 78 -4.58 1.31 -5.92
C THR A 78 -5.56 0.39 -6.67
N ASP A 79 -6.76 0.87 -6.99
CA ASP A 79 -7.44 0.54 -8.24
C ASP A 79 -6.52 1.05 -9.34
N LYS A 80 -5.52 0.21 -9.61
CA LYS A 80 -4.59 0.23 -10.72
C LYS A 80 -5.31 0.91 -11.87
N ALA A 81 -5.02 2.20 -12.07
CA ALA A 81 -5.64 2.95 -13.15
C ALA A 81 -5.39 2.13 -14.42
N LYS A 82 -6.43 1.43 -14.90
CA LYS A 82 -6.29 0.38 -15.90
C LYS A 82 -5.54 1.00 -17.06
N ARG A 83 -4.33 0.53 -17.34
CA ARG A 83 -3.49 1.16 -18.37
C ARG A 83 -4.18 0.97 -19.71
N MET A 84 -4.84 2.02 -20.17
CA MET A 84 -5.47 2.05 -21.47
C MET A 84 -4.39 2.31 -22.52
N TYR A 85 -4.19 1.37 -23.45
CA TYR A 85 -3.36 1.58 -24.61
C TYR A 85 -4.25 1.68 -25.84
N ARG A 86 -4.22 2.83 -26.52
CA ARG A 86 -4.93 3.09 -27.78
C ARG A 86 -6.42 2.66 -27.74
N GLY A 87 -7.11 2.96 -26.64
CA GLY A 87 -8.54 2.67 -26.48
C GLY A 87 -8.89 1.22 -26.09
N GLN A 88 -7.90 0.40 -25.72
CA GLN A 88 -8.12 -0.93 -25.15
C GLN A 88 -7.58 -1.00 -23.72
N GLU A 89 -8.36 -1.58 -22.81
CA GLU A 89 -7.92 -1.90 -21.44
C GLU A 89 -6.86 -3.01 -21.51
N ILE A 90 -5.64 -2.72 -21.02
CA ILE A 90 -4.64 -3.76 -20.77
C ILE A 90 -4.93 -4.32 -19.38
N ALA A 91 -5.25 -5.61 -19.29
CA ALA A 91 -5.36 -6.30 -18.02
C ALA A 91 -3.97 -6.37 -17.37
N GLU A 92 -3.83 -5.79 -16.18
CA GLU A 92 -2.61 -5.93 -15.39
C GLU A 92 -2.60 -7.28 -14.68
N GLU A 93 -2.00 -8.28 -15.34
CA GLU A 93 -1.79 -9.61 -14.80
C GLU A 93 -0.91 -9.53 -13.54
N THR A 94 -1.53 -9.79 -12.40
CA THR A 94 -0.83 -10.01 -11.13
C THR A 94 0.05 -11.24 -11.26
N SER A 95 1.29 -11.10 -10.82
CA SER A 95 2.37 -12.05 -11.04
C SER A 95 2.13 -13.48 -10.51
N ARG A 96 2.59 -14.46 -11.32
CA ARG A 96 3.11 -15.81 -10.98
C ARG A 96 2.13 -16.92 -10.56
N GLY A 97 2.03 -17.96 -11.39
CA GLY A 97 1.77 -19.33 -10.91
C GLY A 97 1.14 -20.32 -11.92
N ASP A 98 1.98 -20.94 -12.75
CA ASP A 98 1.95 -22.36 -13.18
C ASP A 98 0.82 -22.98 -14.08
N SER A 99 1.33 -23.77 -15.04
CA SER A 99 0.75 -24.92 -15.77
C SER A 99 -0.36 -24.76 -16.83
N GLY A 100 0.01 -25.01 -18.11
CA GLY A 100 -0.91 -25.23 -19.23
C GLY A 100 -0.27 -25.29 -20.62
N VAL A 101 0.51 -26.36 -20.87
CA VAL A 101 1.24 -26.78 -22.09
C VAL A 101 0.64 -26.41 -23.46
N SER A 102 1.45 -25.84 -24.37
CA SER A 102 1.65 -26.40 -25.73
C SER A 102 2.92 -25.85 -26.40
N GLU A 103 3.58 -26.74 -27.15
CA GLU A 103 4.94 -26.70 -27.65
C GLU A 103 5.25 -25.57 -28.64
N THR A 104 6.36 -24.85 -28.45
CA THR A 104 7.39 -24.75 -29.49
C THR A 104 8.74 -24.44 -28.85
N GLU A 105 9.70 -25.30 -29.14
CA GLU A 105 11.06 -25.32 -28.62
C GLU A 105 11.85 -24.02 -28.78
N ALA A 106 12.50 -23.66 -27.67
CA ALA A 106 13.92 -23.38 -27.56
C ALA A 106 14.54 -22.18 -28.32
N GLU A 107 15.19 -21.37 -27.48
CA GLU A 107 16.55 -20.86 -27.72
C GLU A 107 16.70 -19.51 -28.42
N ARG A 108 16.42 -18.44 -27.67
CA ARG A 108 17.11 -17.16 -27.90
C ARG A 108 17.51 -16.49 -26.57
N THR A 109 18.46 -17.10 -25.86
CA THR A 109 19.26 -16.41 -24.85
C THR A 109 20.15 -15.37 -25.55
N ARG A 110 19.59 -14.22 -25.91
CA ARG A 110 20.36 -13.14 -26.53
C ARG A 110 21.29 -12.52 -25.49
N LYS A 111 22.51 -13.03 -25.39
CA LYS A 111 23.61 -12.41 -24.65
C LYS A 111 23.85 -11.01 -25.23
N LYS A 112 23.60 -9.96 -24.44
CA LYS A 112 23.82 -8.57 -24.84
C LYS A 112 25.32 -8.32 -24.99
N LYS A 113 25.79 -8.06 -26.21
CA LYS A 113 27.14 -7.54 -26.47
C LYS A 113 27.20 -6.06 -26.09
N VAL A 114 28.15 -5.69 -25.24
CA VAL A 114 28.40 -4.29 -24.87
C VAL A 114 29.62 -3.81 -25.66
N ILE A 115 29.47 -2.70 -26.37
CA ILE A 115 30.56 -2.10 -27.17
C ILE A 115 31.16 -0.96 -26.36
N TYR A 116 32.47 -0.99 -26.10
CA TYR A 116 33.20 0.09 -25.44
C TYR A 116 34.36 0.57 -26.33
N ARG A 117 34.41 1.87 -26.62
CA ARG A 117 35.47 2.52 -27.43
C ARG A 117 35.79 1.80 -28.75
N GLY A 118 34.76 1.31 -29.45
CA GLY A 118 34.90 0.61 -30.73
C GLY A 118 35.32 -0.86 -30.62
N GLN A 119 35.49 -1.38 -29.41
CA GLN A 119 35.80 -2.78 -29.16
C GLN A 119 34.61 -3.49 -28.51
N ILE A 120 34.26 -4.66 -29.05
CA ILE A 120 33.16 -5.48 -28.53
C ILE A 120 33.71 -6.29 -27.36
N ILE A 121 33.17 -6.07 -26.16
CA ILE A 121 33.46 -6.87 -24.98
C ILE A 121 32.24 -7.76 -24.73
N GLY A 122 32.48 -9.07 -24.62
CA GLY A 122 31.46 -10.10 -24.43
C GLY A 122 32.00 -11.27 -23.64
#